data_AF-A0A933TLF9-F1
#
_entry.id   AF-A0A933TLF9-F1
#
_cell.length_a   1.000
_cell.length_b   1.000
_cell.length_c   1.000
_cell.angle_alpha   90.00
_cell.angle_beta   90.00
_cell.angle_gamma   90.00
#
_symmetry.space_group_name_H-M   'P 1'
#
loop_
_entity.id
_entity.type
_entity.pdbx_description
1 polymer ?
#
loop_
_entity_poly.entity_id
_entity_poly.type
_entity_poly.pdbx_seq_one_letter_code
_entity_poly.pdbx_strand_id
1 'polypeptide(L)'
;KKYNCILLTGNGQPPRGVRRLARRLNDEKKLPVYVLVDNDPWGYYIYSVVKQGSINLAFESQRMAIPEAKFIGLSSHDPERYGLPRNVGIKLNEKDVSRAKEILNYPWFQKKEWQKEIKHMLSVGLKFELDALANKDFQYLTKKYLPKKLQDKDWLD
;
A
#
# COMPACT_ATOMS: atom_id res chain seq x y z
N LYS A 1 1.94 -21.87 -13.18
CA LYS A 1 2.63 -20.69 -12.59
C LYS A 1 2.70 -19.60 -13.65
N LYS A 2 2.01 -18.45 -13.48
CA LYS A 2 1.90 -17.42 -14.54
C LYS A 2 2.84 -16.22 -14.38
N TYR A 3 3.10 -15.77 -13.14
CA TYR A 3 3.85 -14.52 -12.87
C TYR A 3 5.10 -14.70 -11.99
N ASN A 4 5.60 -15.93 -11.82
CA ASN A 4 6.78 -16.30 -11.02
C ASN A 4 7.05 -15.41 -9.78
N CYS A 5 6.04 -15.26 -8.92
CA CYS A 5 6.08 -14.40 -7.74
C CYS A 5 5.80 -15.19 -6.47
N ILE A 6 6.20 -14.60 -5.35
CA ILE A 6 5.88 -15.08 -4.00
C ILE A 6 4.79 -14.16 -3.45
N LEU A 7 3.69 -14.74 -2.98
CA LEU A 7 2.64 -14.02 -2.28
C LEU A 7 2.84 -14.19 -0.76
N LEU A 8 2.90 -13.07 -0.04
CA LEU A 8 2.99 -13.02 1.41
C LEU A 8 1.83 -12.18 1.94
N THR A 9 1.08 -12.70 2.92
CA THR A 9 0.02 -11.96 3.60
C THR A 9 0.43 -11.60 5.02
N GLY A 10 0.07 -10.38 5.45
CA GLY A 10 0.23 -9.91 6.83
C GLY A 10 -1.02 -10.06 7.69
N ASN A 11 -2.19 -10.34 7.10
CA ASN A 11 -3.51 -10.31 7.75
C ASN A 11 -3.74 -9.02 8.56
N GLY A 12 -3.53 -7.86 7.91
CA GLY A 12 -3.48 -6.55 8.55
C GLY A 12 -2.04 -6.09 8.77
N GLN A 13 -1.72 -5.60 9.97
CA GLN A 13 -0.35 -5.21 10.29
C GLN A 13 0.56 -6.46 10.33
N PRO A 14 1.60 -6.54 9.47
CA PRO A 14 2.34 -7.78 9.28
C PRO A 14 3.15 -8.15 10.54
N PRO A 15 3.00 -9.39 11.05
CA PRO A 15 3.80 -9.88 12.17
C PRO A 15 5.30 -9.81 11.91
N ARG A 16 6.10 -9.83 12.98
CA ARG A 16 7.57 -9.76 12.90
C ARG A 16 8.16 -10.85 11.98
N GLY A 17 7.63 -12.08 12.06
CA GLY A 17 8.07 -13.20 11.23
C GLY A 17 7.88 -12.95 9.73
N VAL A 18 6.72 -12.42 9.34
CA VAL A 18 6.40 -12.08 7.94
C VAL A 18 7.33 -10.98 7.43
N ARG A 19 7.53 -9.91 8.22
CA ARG A 19 8.45 -8.83 7.85
C ARG A 19 9.88 -9.30 7.73
N ARG A 20 10.36 -10.12 8.67
CA ARG A 20 11.70 -10.71 8.62
C ARG A 20 11.88 -11.61 7.39
N LEU A 21 10.90 -12.42 7.05
CA LEU A 21 10.95 -13.26 5.85
C LEU A 21 11.01 -12.40 4.58
N ALA A 22 10.14 -11.40 4.46
CA ALA A 22 10.13 -10.47 3.32
C ALA A 22 11.48 -9.73 3.20
N ARG A 23 12.06 -9.29 4.32
CA ARG A 23 13.37 -8.64 4.36
C ARG A 23 14.48 -9.58 3.87
N ARG A 24 14.49 -10.84 4.31
CA ARG A 24 15.48 -11.83 3.86
C ARG A 24 15.34 -12.13 2.36
N LEU A 25 14.12 -12.26 1.84
CA LEU A 25 13.89 -12.43 0.41
C LEU A 25 14.40 -11.23 -0.42
N ASN A 26 14.23 -10.01 0.11
CA ASN A 26 14.77 -8.81 -0.53
C ASN A 26 16.30 -8.76 -0.46
N ASP A 27 16.91 -8.98 0.70
CA ASP A 27 18.36 -8.83 0.88
C ASP A 27 19.17 -10.00 0.29
N GLU A 28 18.75 -11.24 0.57
CA GLU A 28 19.51 -12.45 0.23
C GLU A 28 19.21 -12.91 -1.21
N LYS A 29 17.99 -12.69 -1.69
CA LYS A 29 17.55 -13.13 -3.03
C LYS A 29 17.34 -11.97 -4.01
N LYS A 30 17.56 -10.72 -3.57
CA LYS A 30 17.42 -9.51 -4.40
C LYS A 30 16.04 -9.38 -5.05
N LEU A 31 15.00 -9.93 -4.40
CA LEU A 31 13.65 -9.88 -4.92
C LEU A 31 12.99 -8.53 -4.58
N PRO A 32 12.37 -7.84 -5.56
CA PRO A 32 11.63 -6.61 -5.28
C PRO A 32 10.40 -6.91 -4.42
N VAL A 33 10.09 -6.00 -3.50
CA VAL A 33 8.93 -6.12 -2.60
C VAL A 33 7.92 -5.06 -2.98
N TYR A 34 6.74 -5.50 -3.37
CA TYR A 34 5.58 -4.64 -3.66
C TYR A 34 4.53 -4.86 -2.58
N VAL A 35 4.01 -3.77 -2.03
CA VAL A 35 3.00 -3.78 -0.97
C VAL A 35 1.68 -3.35 -1.58
N LEU A 36 0.71 -4.28 -1.55
CA LEU A 36 -0.67 -4.07 -1.98
C LEU A 36 -1.56 -4.08 -0.73
N VAL A 37 -2.28 -2.98 -0.49
CA VAL A 37 -3.16 -2.74 0.67
C VAL A 37 -4.38 -1.93 0.23
N ASP A 38 -5.36 -1.76 1.11
CA ASP A 38 -6.52 -0.90 0.84
C ASP A 38 -6.12 0.58 0.71
N ASN A 39 -6.95 1.35 0.00
CA ASN A 39 -6.79 2.79 -0.11
C ASN A 39 -7.40 3.49 1.10
N ASP A 40 -6.69 3.46 2.22
CA ASP A 40 -7.08 4.19 3.42
C ASP A 40 -5.83 4.55 4.28
N PRO A 41 -6.00 5.37 5.34
CA PRO A 41 -4.89 5.74 6.21
C PRO A 41 -4.21 4.55 6.89
N TRP A 42 -4.95 3.45 7.16
CA TRP A 42 -4.42 2.26 7.80
C TRP A 42 -3.56 1.44 6.84
N GLY A 43 -3.95 1.35 5.57
CA GLY A 43 -3.16 0.77 4.48
C GLY A 43 -1.83 1.51 4.32
N TYR A 44 -1.85 2.84 4.28
CA TYR A 44 -0.61 3.64 4.27
C TYR A 44 0.27 3.35 5.49
N TYR A 45 -0.33 3.21 6.68
CA TYR A 45 0.41 2.84 7.88
C TYR A 45 1.01 1.43 7.80
N ILE A 46 0.27 0.44 7.32
CA ILE A 46 0.79 -0.93 7.10
C ILE A 46 2.01 -0.90 6.18
N TYR A 47 1.92 -0.18 5.07
CA TYR A 47 3.05 0.02 4.16
C TYR A 47 4.24 0.68 4.88
N SER A 48 3.99 1.73 5.68
CA SER A 48 5.07 2.40 6.43
C SER A 48 5.80 1.45 7.37
N VAL A 49 5.09 0.51 8.01
CA VAL A 49 5.66 -0.49 8.92
C VAL A 49 6.52 -1.53 8.18
N VAL A 50 6.17 -1.86 6.93
CA VAL A 50 7.01 -2.70 6.06
C VAL A 50 8.26 -1.94 5.65
N LYS A 51 8.11 -0.68 5.24
CA LYS A 51 9.21 0.11 4.68
C LYS A 51 10.22 0.57 5.73
N GLN A 52 9.74 1.18 6.81
CA GLN A 52 10.55 1.87 7.83
C GLN A 52 10.60 1.11 9.16
N GLY A 53 9.75 0.09 9.34
CA GLY A 53 9.57 -0.56 10.62
C GLY A 53 8.57 0.20 11.51
N SER A 54 8.37 -0.30 12.74
CA SER A 54 7.45 0.33 13.69
C SER A 54 8.17 1.46 14.45
N ILE A 55 7.51 2.61 14.56
CA ILE A 55 7.99 3.78 15.33
C ILE A 55 8.32 3.38 16.77
N ASN A 56 7.46 2.56 17.39
CA ASN A 56 7.59 2.16 18.79
C ASN A 56 8.71 1.14 19.05
N LEU A 57 9.35 0.61 17.99
CA LEU A 57 10.36 -0.45 18.08
C LEU A 57 11.60 -0.11 17.25
N ALA A 58 12.05 1.14 17.29
CA ALA A 58 13.14 1.66 16.45
C ALA A 58 14.39 0.76 16.40
N PHE A 59 14.77 0.14 17.53
CA PHE A 59 15.94 -0.75 17.63
C PHE A 59 15.77 -2.08 16.87
N GLU A 60 14.58 -2.68 16.89
CA GLU A 60 14.29 -3.92 16.15
C GLU A 60 13.90 -3.64 14.69
N SER A 61 13.38 -2.44 14.41
CA SER A 61 12.93 -2.00 13.09
C SER A 61 14.02 -2.07 12.03
N GLN A 62 15.28 -1.80 12.37
CA GLN A 62 16.40 -1.90 11.41
C GLN A 62 16.56 -3.30 10.80
N ARG A 63 16.21 -4.38 11.53
CA ARG A 63 16.35 -5.76 11.04
C ARG A 63 15.13 -6.27 10.28
N MET A 64 14.04 -5.50 10.26
CA MET A 64 12.76 -5.90 9.68
C MET A 64 12.22 -4.94 8.63
N ALA A 65 12.71 -3.70 8.59
CA ALA A 65 12.35 -2.68 7.64
C ALA A 65 12.91 -3.01 6.25
N ILE A 66 12.15 -2.73 5.20
CA ILE A 66 12.55 -2.92 3.80
C ILE A 66 12.48 -1.55 3.11
N PRO A 67 13.54 -0.71 3.19
CA PRO A 67 13.53 0.63 2.62
C PRO A 67 13.28 0.67 1.10
N GLU A 68 13.51 -0.43 0.40
CA GLU A 68 13.25 -0.57 -1.04
C GLU A 68 11.84 -1.09 -1.38
N ALA A 69 10.99 -1.31 -0.37
CA ALA A 69 9.61 -1.73 -0.57
C ALA A 69 8.79 -0.63 -1.23
N LYS A 70 8.03 -1.01 -2.26
CA LYS A 70 7.27 -0.11 -3.13
C LYS A 70 5.78 -0.24 -2.84
N PHE A 71 5.06 0.87 -2.78
CA PHE A 71 3.62 0.85 -2.64
C PHE A 71 2.96 0.74 -4.02
N ILE A 72 2.37 -0.42 -4.34
CA ILE A 72 1.74 -0.65 -5.65
C ILE A 72 0.25 -0.32 -5.65
N GLY A 73 -0.32 0.02 -4.49
CA GLY A 73 -1.71 0.46 -4.36
C GLY A 73 -2.48 -0.33 -3.31
N LEU A 74 -3.79 -0.16 -3.24
CA LEU A 74 -4.64 0.71 -4.07
C LEU A 74 -4.34 2.20 -3.82
N SER A 75 -3.98 2.92 -4.87
CA SER A 75 -3.73 4.36 -4.80
C SER A 75 -5.03 5.15 -4.81
N SER A 76 -5.02 6.33 -4.21
CA SER A 76 -6.13 7.27 -4.17
C SER A 76 -6.56 7.74 -5.57
N HIS A 77 -5.65 7.67 -6.55
CA HIS A 77 -5.92 8.02 -7.95
C HIS A 77 -6.44 6.83 -8.79
N ASP A 78 -6.28 5.60 -8.29
CA ASP A 78 -6.66 4.40 -9.04
C ASP A 78 -8.18 4.29 -9.30
N PRO A 79 -9.09 4.69 -8.40
CA PRO A 79 -10.52 4.70 -8.70
C PRO A 79 -10.88 5.49 -9.95
N GLU A 80 -10.29 6.67 -10.15
CA GLU A 80 -10.52 7.48 -11.35
C GLU A 80 -9.83 6.87 -12.58
N ARG A 81 -8.56 6.48 -12.45
CA ARG A 81 -7.75 5.91 -13.54
C ARG A 81 -8.33 4.61 -14.09
N TYR A 82 -8.88 3.77 -13.22
CA TYR A 82 -9.45 2.49 -13.60
C TYR A 82 -10.97 2.53 -13.72
N GLY A 83 -11.63 3.66 -13.49
CA GLY A 83 -13.08 3.82 -13.60
C GLY A 83 -13.87 2.98 -12.60
N LEU A 84 -13.46 2.98 -11.33
CA LEU A 84 -14.25 2.40 -10.24
C LEU A 84 -15.43 3.33 -9.93
N PRO A 85 -16.67 2.80 -9.88
CA PRO A 85 -17.84 3.58 -9.51
C PRO A 85 -17.70 4.24 -8.13
N ARG A 86 -18.16 5.49 -7.95
CA ARG A 86 -18.04 6.17 -6.65
C ARG A 86 -18.83 5.49 -5.52
N ASN A 87 -19.89 4.75 -5.85
CA ASN A 87 -20.72 4.03 -4.88
C ASN A 87 -20.02 2.80 -4.26
N VAL A 88 -18.90 2.33 -4.82
CA VAL A 88 -18.06 1.31 -4.16
C VAL A 88 -17.03 1.93 -3.20
N GLY A 89 -16.91 3.26 -3.21
CA GLY A 89 -16.10 4.01 -2.26
C GLY A 89 -16.85 4.23 -0.94
N ILE A 90 -16.13 4.10 0.16
CA ILE A 90 -16.65 4.33 1.50
C ILE A 90 -16.23 5.74 1.94
N LYS A 91 -17.16 6.54 2.46
CA LYS A 91 -16.84 7.88 2.96
C LYS A 91 -15.85 7.82 4.12
N LEU A 92 -14.82 8.67 4.09
CA LEU A 92 -13.90 8.82 5.21
C LEU A 92 -14.66 9.30 6.45
N ASN A 93 -14.48 8.62 7.57
CA ASN A 93 -14.97 9.10 8.86
C ASN A 93 -13.96 10.04 9.53
N GLU A 94 -14.33 10.64 10.65
CA GLU A 94 -13.47 11.58 11.38
C GLU A 94 -12.13 10.95 11.83
N LYS A 95 -12.16 9.68 12.23
CA LYS A 95 -10.95 8.95 12.64
C LYS A 95 -10.00 8.75 11.45
N ASP A 96 -10.55 8.40 10.28
CA ASP A 96 -9.78 8.25 9.05
C ASP A 96 -9.14 9.58 8.64
N VAL A 97 -9.89 10.69 8.69
CA VAL A 97 -9.39 12.04 8.38
C VAL A 97 -8.30 12.46 9.37
N SER A 98 -8.51 12.25 10.67
CA SER A 98 -7.49 12.55 11.69
C SER A 98 -6.22 11.75 11.44
N ARG A 99 -6.36 10.44 11.19
CA ARG A 99 -5.22 9.56 10.94
C ARG A 99 -4.46 9.92 9.67
N ALA A 100 -5.16 10.27 8.59
CA ALA A 100 -4.53 10.74 7.36
C ALA A 100 -3.70 12.02 7.58
N LYS A 101 -4.21 12.96 8.39
CA LYS A 101 -3.50 14.19 8.77
C LYS A 101 -2.26 13.91 9.62
N GLU A 102 -2.32 12.94 10.53
CA GLU A 102 -1.12 12.49 11.27
C GLU A 102 -0.06 11.91 10.33
N ILE A 103 -0.48 11.02 9.42
CA ILE A 103 0.41 10.36 8.45
C ILE A 103 1.07 11.37 7.52
N LEU A 104 0.36 12.44 7.13
CA LEU A 104 0.93 13.56 6.35
C LEU A 104 2.15 14.20 7.00
N ASN A 105 2.28 14.15 8.33
CA ASN A 105 3.38 14.74 9.09
C ASN A 105 4.53 13.76 9.34
N TYR A 106 4.39 12.48 8.95
CA TYR A 106 5.47 11.52 9.15
C TYR A 106 6.66 11.81 8.21
N PRO A 107 7.92 11.68 8.68
CA PRO A 107 9.09 12.04 7.89
C PRO A 107 9.19 11.33 6.53
N TRP A 108 8.84 10.04 6.48
CA TRP A 108 8.91 9.24 5.25
C TRP A 108 7.77 9.50 4.25
N PHE A 109 6.72 10.22 4.66
CA PHE A 109 5.63 10.63 3.77
C PHE A 109 5.77 12.09 3.30
N GLN A 110 6.90 12.75 3.56
CA GLN A 110 7.16 14.13 3.10
C GLN A 110 7.50 14.24 1.61
N LYS A 111 7.78 13.12 0.92
CA LYS A 111 8.01 13.13 -0.53
C LYS A 111 6.80 13.70 -1.27
N LYS A 112 7.05 14.43 -2.37
CA LYS A 112 6.01 15.15 -3.13
C LYS A 112 4.87 14.23 -3.60
N GLU A 113 5.22 13.03 -4.04
CA GLU A 113 4.29 12.02 -4.55
C GLU A 113 3.38 11.50 -3.44
N TRP A 114 3.93 11.24 -2.25
CA TRP A 114 3.17 10.82 -1.06
C TRP A 114 2.26 11.93 -0.52
N GLN A 115 2.75 13.17 -0.50
CA GLN A 115 1.93 14.32 -0.14
C GLN A 115 0.76 14.49 -1.11
N LYS A 116 0.99 14.31 -2.41
CA LYS A 116 -0.06 14.36 -3.44
C LYS A 116 -1.09 13.25 -3.23
N GLU A 117 -0.63 12.02 -3.00
CA GLU A 117 -1.48 10.84 -2.77
C GLU A 117 -2.41 11.03 -1.56
N ILE A 118 -1.86 11.38 -0.40
CA ILE A 118 -2.65 11.48 0.84
C ILE A 118 -3.59 12.69 0.79
N LYS A 119 -3.14 13.83 0.24
CA LYS A 119 -4.00 15.01 0.05
C LYS A 119 -5.12 14.74 -0.95
N HIS A 120 -4.85 13.96 -1.99
CA HIS A 120 -5.87 13.56 -2.95
C HIS A 120 -6.96 12.72 -2.27
N MET A 121 -6.58 11.69 -1.51
CA MET A 121 -7.54 10.89 -0.71
C MET A 121 -8.40 11.78 0.20
N LEU A 122 -7.78 12.73 0.92
CA LEU A 122 -8.49 13.69 1.78
C LEU A 122 -9.43 14.60 0.99
N SER A 123 -9.06 15.01 -0.22
CA SER A 123 -9.88 15.88 -1.09
C SER A 123 -11.07 15.14 -1.68
N VAL A 124 -10.90 13.87 -2.07
CA VAL A 124 -11.97 13.03 -2.60
C VAL A 124 -12.93 12.63 -1.49
N GLY A 125 -12.42 12.44 -0.27
CA GLY A 125 -13.23 12.11 0.91
C GLY A 125 -13.72 10.66 0.93
N LEU A 126 -13.13 9.78 0.11
CA LEU A 126 -13.48 8.37 0.00
C LEU A 126 -12.24 7.49 0.25
N LYS A 127 -12.48 6.31 0.81
CA LYS A 127 -11.55 5.18 0.88
C LYS A 127 -12.09 3.99 0.08
N PHE A 128 -11.19 3.11 -0.33
CA PHE A 128 -11.55 1.96 -1.16
C PHE A 128 -10.84 0.69 -0.67
N GLU A 129 -11.60 -0.39 -0.51
CA GLU A 129 -11.06 -1.72 -0.24
C GLU A 129 -10.53 -2.36 -1.53
N LEU A 130 -9.56 -3.26 -1.45
CA LEU A 130 -9.05 -4.01 -2.60
C LEU A 130 -10.17 -4.81 -3.28
N ASP A 131 -11.14 -5.30 -2.53
CA ASP A 131 -12.31 -5.99 -3.04
C ASP A 131 -13.20 -5.09 -3.91
N ALA A 132 -13.07 -3.76 -3.81
CA ALA A 132 -13.74 -2.84 -4.72
C ALA A 132 -13.33 -3.08 -6.18
N LEU A 133 -12.12 -3.57 -6.44
CA LEU A 133 -11.64 -3.95 -7.77
C LEU A 133 -12.38 -5.18 -8.33
N ALA A 134 -12.92 -6.04 -7.46
CA ALA A 134 -13.68 -7.23 -7.87
C ALA A 134 -15.05 -6.86 -8.48
N ASN A 135 -15.57 -5.65 -8.24
CA ASN A 135 -16.81 -5.16 -8.87
C ASN A 135 -16.76 -5.13 -10.40
N LYS A 136 -15.56 -5.06 -11.00
CA LYS A 136 -15.40 -5.12 -12.46
C LYS A 136 -15.43 -6.54 -13.00
N ASP A 137 -14.70 -7.43 -12.32
CA ASP A 137 -14.54 -8.85 -12.62
C ASP A 137 -13.77 -9.44 -11.43
N PHE A 138 -14.16 -10.61 -10.93
CA PHE A 138 -13.45 -11.34 -9.87
C PHE A 138 -11.95 -11.50 -10.17
N GLN A 139 -11.57 -11.57 -11.46
CA GLN A 139 -10.18 -11.72 -11.88
C GLN A 139 -9.53 -10.39 -12.31
N TYR A 140 -10.20 -9.24 -12.18
CA TYR A 140 -9.69 -7.94 -12.61
C TYR A 140 -8.34 -7.61 -11.95
N LEU A 141 -8.24 -7.84 -10.63
CA LEU A 141 -7.04 -7.57 -9.85
C LEU A 141 -5.81 -8.29 -10.43
N THR A 142 -5.95 -9.59 -10.71
CA THR A 142 -4.84 -10.48 -11.10
C THR A 142 -4.57 -10.50 -12.60
N LYS A 143 -5.58 -10.26 -13.44
CA LYS A 143 -5.44 -10.29 -14.91
C LYS A 143 -5.19 -8.93 -15.54
N LYS A 144 -5.63 -7.84 -14.92
CA LYS A 144 -5.55 -6.49 -15.51
C LYS A 144 -4.78 -5.51 -14.62
N TYR A 145 -5.24 -5.29 -13.41
CA TYR A 145 -4.72 -4.23 -12.53
C TYR A 145 -3.25 -4.44 -12.16
N LEU A 146 -2.90 -5.54 -11.47
CA LEU A 146 -1.52 -5.78 -11.04
C LEU A 146 -0.53 -5.92 -12.20
N PRO A 147 -0.82 -6.70 -13.28
CA PRO A 147 0.08 -6.77 -14.42
C PRO A 147 0.34 -5.41 -15.06
N LYS A 148 -0.69 -4.57 -15.20
CA LYS A 148 -0.56 -3.23 -15.76
C LYS A 148 0.29 -2.32 -14.88
N LYS A 149 0.03 -2.26 -13.57
CA LYS A 149 0.84 -1.43 -12.65
C LYS A 149 2.30 -1.86 -12.61
N LEU A 150 2.57 -3.16 -12.67
CA LEU A 150 3.94 -3.69 -12.73
C LEU A 150 4.64 -3.32 -14.05
N GLN A 151 3.94 -3.43 -15.18
CA GLN A 151 4.48 -3.08 -16.50
C GLN A 151 4.76 -1.57 -16.63
N ASP A 152 3.82 -0.74 -16.18
CA ASP A 152 3.89 0.72 -16.28
C ASP A 152 4.79 1.35 -15.22
N LYS A 153 5.33 0.53 -14.30
CA LYS A 153 6.07 0.97 -13.12
C LYS A 153 5.31 1.96 -12.23
N ASP A 154 4.00 1.74 -12.14
CA ASP A 154 3.06 2.62 -11.43
C ASP A 154 3.01 2.22 -9.95
N TRP A 155 3.93 2.76 -9.16
CA TRP A 155 4.00 2.60 -7.71
C TRP A 155 4.62 3.83 -7.06
N LEU A 156 4.43 3.97 -5.75
CA LEU A 156 5.09 5.00 -4.96
C LEU A 156 6.35 4.45 -4.28
N ASP A 157 7.39 5.25 -4.46
CA ASP A 157 8.77 5.15 -3.98
C ASP A 157 9.58 3.88 -4.27
#